data_AF-A0A1G8DZ01-F1
#
_entry.id   AF-A0A1G8DZ01-F1
#
_cell.length_a   1.000
_cell.length_b   1.000
_cell.length_c   1.000
_cell.angle_alpha   90.00
_cell.angle_beta   90.00
_cell.angle_gamma   90.00
#
_symmetry.space_group_name_H-M   'P 1'
#
loop_
_entity.id
_entity.type
_entity.pdbx_description
1 polymer ?
#
loop_
_entity_poly.entity_id
_entity_poly.type
_entity_poly.pdbx_seq_one_letter_code
_entity_poly.pdbx_strand_id
1 'polypeptide(L)'
;MANGRQEKDNGFAKRLAILHYWNALLVALLVFSGLLLFSSSWKELLGEAKIWIKWLHIMIGLVSILPVLAYSGSAARHWQLLKGKPWQRLHIIVVLLLVMGLFISGVLLWQFQAMGPGVSNAALLVHDVFVWIGLPLILYHSLTKLGRLKDLRRHQSQGYGRFYTRKDFLRTIIGAGLAISVAPALIKWISDLGSGPEFQAVNKEAANQLLPAPQPSANSAPPVGGGASGSFRSYSVTRLPYFTNDNWSFTINGLVEKPITWNWEEFVALKRSVQVSNFHCVTGWSVYNNTWEGIPLKELLEKAEVKAEARVVKLYSGDGVYTDSLTLQQADMDDIIVAVLHDGQPIPKDLGGPVRLIVPQMYAYKSVKWLNRIELIADDHIGYWGQRGYEQDAWVQR
;
A
#
# COMPACT_ATOMS: atom_id res chain seq x y z
N MET A 1 -16.05 44.51 36.88
CA MET A 1 -16.50 43.62 35.79
C MET A 1 -15.47 43.42 34.66
N ALA A 2 -14.51 44.32 34.43
CA ALA A 2 -13.50 44.17 33.37
C ALA A 2 -12.49 43.02 33.61
N ASN A 3 -12.07 42.80 34.86
CA ASN A 3 -11.02 41.82 35.21
C ASN A 3 -11.43 40.36 34.91
N GLY A 4 -12.68 39.98 35.23
CA GLY A 4 -13.19 38.63 34.98
C GLY A 4 -13.48 38.30 33.50
N ARG A 5 -13.60 39.31 32.62
CA ARG A 5 -13.76 39.10 31.18
C ARG A 5 -12.40 38.84 30.52
N GLN A 6 -11.39 39.61 30.92
CA GLN A 6 -10.00 39.48 30.48
C GLN A 6 -9.38 38.14 30.92
N GLU A 7 -9.67 37.68 32.13
CA GLU A 7 -9.22 36.37 32.63
C GLU A 7 -9.86 35.20 31.87
N LYS A 8 -11.16 35.30 31.54
CA LYS A 8 -11.88 34.31 30.71
C LYS A 8 -11.35 34.26 29.27
N ASP A 9 -11.00 35.40 28.69
CA ASP A 9 -10.46 35.47 27.32
C ASP A 9 -9.00 34.98 27.28
N ASN A 10 -8.19 35.24 28.31
CA ASN A 10 -6.86 34.66 28.47
C ASN A 10 -6.91 33.13 28.65
N GLY A 11 -7.87 32.62 29.42
CA GLY A 11 -8.10 31.18 29.57
C GLY A 11 -8.52 30.51 28.26
N PHE A 12 -9.38 31.17 27.48
CA PHE A 12 -9.79 30.70 26.15
C PHE A 12 -8.62 30.65 25.16
N ALA A 13 -7.82 31.72 25.08
CA ALA A 13 -6.64 31.77 24.21
C ALA A 13 -5.61 30.69 24.56
N LYS A 14 -5.38 30.44 25.86
CA LYS A 14 -4.48 29.38 26.33
C LYS A 14 -4.99 27.98 25.93
N ARG A 15 -6.29 27.72 26.07
CA ARG A 15 -6.91 26.46 25.63
C ARG A 15 -6.76 26.25 24.11
N LEU A 16 -7.01 27.29 23.32
CA LEU A 16 -6.87 27.22 21.87
C LEU A 16 -5.41 26.97 21.44
N ALA A 17 -4.44 27.60 22.11
CA ALA A 17 -3.02 27.37 21.85
C ALA A 17 -2.60 25.92 22.14
N ILE A 18 -3.11 25.33 23.22
CA ILE A 18 -2.87 23.92 23.58
C ILE A 18 -3.46 22.98 22.50
N LEU A 19 -4.69 23.23 22.06
CA LEU A 19 -5.32 22.44 20.99
C LEU A 19 -4.52 22.50 19.68
N HIS A 20 -4.05 23.69 19.30
CA HIS A 20 -3.21 23.84 18.12
C HIS A 20 -1.87 23.12 18.24
N TYR A 21 -1.24 23.13 19.42
CA TYR A 21 0.00 22.41 19.66
C TYR A 21 -0.18 20.90 19.50
N TRP A 22 -1.19 20.32 20.15
CA TRP A 22 -1.46 18.88 20.05
C TRP A 22 -1.85 18.47 18.64
N ASN A 23 -2.68 19.25 17.96
CA ASN A 23 -3.01 18.99 16.56
C ASN A 23 -1.75 19.00 15.67
N ALA A 24 -0.88 20.01 15.83
CA ALA A 24 0.36 20.09 15.05
C ALA A 24 1.30 18.92 15.33
N LEU A 25 1.42 18.48 16.58
CA LEU A 25 2.25 17.34 16.97
C LEU A 25 1.73 16.03 16.35
N LEU A 26 0.42 15.75 16.49
CA LEU A 26 -0.18 14.52 15.96
C LEU A 26 -0.09 14.47 14.44
N VAL A 27 -0.35 15.59 13.76
CA VAL A 27 -0.21 15.70 12.30
C VAL A 27 1.26 15.49 11.87
N ALA A 28 2.23 16.04 12.60
CA ALA A 28 3.65 15.83 12.29
C ALA A 28 4.07 14.36 12.45
N LEU A 29 3.58 13.68 13.50
CA LEU A 29 3.82 12.26 13.69
C LEU A 29 3.16 11.40 12.62
N LEU A 30 1.94 11.75 12.18
CA LEU A 30 1.25 11.10 11.06
C LEU A 30 2.02 11.24 9.76
N VAL A 31 2.47 12.45 9.44
CA VAL A 31 3.30 12.70 8.25
C VAL A 31 4.58 11.87 8.30
N PHE A 32 5.28 11.89 9.44
CA PHE A 32 6.53 11.15 9.58
C PHE A 32 6.34 9.64 9.44
N SER A 33 5.38 9.07 10.17
CA SER A 33 5.07 7.64 10.09
C SER A 33 4.51 7.23 8.72
N GLY A 34 3.74 8.09 8.06
CA GLY A 34 3.24 7.88 6.70
C GLY A 34 4.37 7.84 5.66
N LEU A 35 5.33 8.76 5.75
CA LEU A 35 6.51 8.79 4.86
C LEU A 35 7.37 7.51 5.00
N LEU A 36 7.54 7.01 6.23
CA LEU A 36 8.23 5.74 6.49
C LEU A 36 7.51 4.55 5.86
N LEU A 37 6.18 4.56 5.83
CA LEU A 37 5.38 3.49 5.22
C LEU A 37 5.33 3.56 3.68
N PHE A 38 5.44 4.77 3.12
CA PHE A 38 5.34 5.03 1.68
C PHE A 38 6.65 4.72 0.92
N SER A 39 7.78 5.20 1.42
CA SER A 39 9.06 5.18 0.70
C SER A 39 9.59 3.76 0.49
N SER A 40 9.95 3.43 -0.75
CA SER A 40 10.53 2.14 -1.14
C SER A 40 11.87 1.85 -0.46
N SER A 41 12.69 2.87 -0.24
CA SER A 41 14.01 2.73 0.40
C SER A 41 13.93 2.24 1.84
N TRP A 42 12.87 2.61 2.56
CA TRP A 42 12.65 2.13 3.93
C TRP A 42 11.99 0.76 3.98
N LYS A 43 11.39 0.28 2.87
CA LYS A 43 10.72 -1.04 2.83
C LYS A 43 11.71 -2.19 3.06
N GLU A 44 12.93 -2.07 2.56
CA GLU A 44 13.96 -3.11 2.71
C GLU A 44 14.59 -3.11 4.11
N LEU A 45 14.77 -1.93 4.72
CA LEU A 45 15.44 -1.79 6.01
C LEU A 45 14.54 -2.17 7.20
N LEU A 46 13.24 -1.89 7.11
CA LEU A 46 12.33 -1.98 8.26
C LEU A 46 11.79 -3.40 8.53
N GLY A 47 11.81 -4.31 7.55
CA GLY A 47 11.35 -5.70 7.74
C GLY A 47 10.00 -5.80 8.47
N GLU A 48 9.96 -6.58 9.56
CA GLU A 48 8.78 -6.75 10.42
C GLU A 48 8.38 -5.49 11.22
N ALA A 49 9.31 -4.56 11.46
CA ALA A 49 9.04 -3.32 12.19
C ALA A 49 7.98 -2.44 11.49
N LYS A 50 7.78 -2.65 10.18
CA LYS A 50 6.74 -1.98 9.39
C LYS A 50 5.33 -2.24 9.94
N ILE A 51 5.07 -3.44 10.46
CA ILE A 51 3.76 -3.80 11.02
C ILE A 51 3.48 -2.92 12.24
N TRP A 52 4.47 -2.75 13.12
CA TRP A 52 4.38 -1.89 14.29
C TRP A 52 4.22 -0.42 13.91
N ILE A 53 4.94 0.06 12.90
CA ILE A 53 4.81 1.44 12.40
C ILE A 53 3.40 1.68 11.83
N LYS A 54 2.84 0.71 11.10
CA LYS A 54 1.46 0.78 10.59
C LYS A 54 0.46 0.90 11.75
N TRP A 55 0.56 0.05 12.76
CA TRP A 55 -0.31 0.13 13.94
C TRP A 55 -0.18 1.47 14.67
N LEU A 56 1.06 1.95 14.86
CA LEU A 56 1.31 3.26 15.45
C LEU A 56 0.67 4.38 14.64
N HIS A 57 0.80 4.35 13.30
CA HIS A 57 0.19 5.34 12.41
C HIS A 57 -1.34 5.35 12.54
N ILE A 58 -1.98 4.16 12.56
CA ILE A 58 -3.43 4.03 12.75
C ILE A 58 -3.85 4.59 14.11
N MET A 59 -3.16 4.23 15.19
CA MET A 59 -3.49 4.70 16.54
C MET A 59 -3.36 6.22 16.67
N ILE A 60 -2.29 6.81 16.13
CA ILE A 60 -2.12 8.27 16.10
C ILE A 60 -3.24 8.90 15.26
N GLY A 61 -3.61 8.27 14.15
CA GLY A 61 -4.73 8.70 13.29
C GLY A 61 -6.05 8.74 14.06
N LEU A 62 -6.36 7.69 14.82
CA LEU A 62 -7.56 7.64 15.65
C LEU A 62 -7.55 8.71 16.75
N VAL A 63 -6.42 8.93 17.41
CA VAL A 63 -6.26 9.96 18.45
C VAL A 63 -6.33 11.38 17.88
N SER A 64 -5.98 11.58 16.60
CA SER A 64 -5.97 12.89 15.95
C SER A 64 -7.34 13.57 15.85
N ILE A 65 -8.43 12.84 16.05
CA ILE A 65 -9.78 13.41 16.10
C ILE A 65 -10.05 14.18 17.40
N LEU A 66 -9.35 13.87 18.50
CA LEU A 66 -9.63 14.45 19.83
C LEU A 66 -9.45 15.98 19.86
N PRO A 67 -8.37 16.57 19.32
CA PRO A 67 -8.25 18.03 19.25
C PRO A 67 -9.36 18.69 18.41
N VAL A 68 -9.84 18.02 17.36
CA VAL A 68 -10.92 18.52 16.49
C VAL A 68 -12.26 18.52 17.24
N LEU A 69 -12.57 17.43 17.93
CA LEU A 69 -13.77 17.33 18.77
C LEU A 69 -13.74 18.37 19.89
N ALA A 70 -12.60 18.52 20.58
CA ALA A 70 -12.44 19.54 21.60
C ALA A 70 -12.55 20.97 21.04
N TYR A 71 -12.09 21.21 19.81
CA TYR A 71 -12.25 22.49 19.13
C TYR A 71 -13.72 22.80 18.82
N SER A 72 -14.53 21.80 18.45
CA SER A 72 -15.95 22.00 18.08
C SER A 72 -16.75 22.73 19.17
N GLY A 73 -16.53 22.39 20.44
CA GLY A 73 -17.16 23.09 21.59
C GLY A 73 -16.73 24.54 21.78
N SER A 74 -15.63 24.96 21.14
CA SER A 74 -15.09 26.33 21.18
C SER A 74 -15.26 27.10 19.87
N ALA A 75 -15.72 26.42 18.82
CA ALA A 75 -15.70 26.93 17.44
C ALA A 75 -16.55 28.19 17.27
N ALA A 76 -17.76 28.22 17.84
CA ALA A 76 -18.65 29.37 17.74
C ALA A 76 -18.01 30.66 18.29
N ARG A 77 -17.35 30.54 19.46
CA ARG A 77 -16.66 31.66 20.11
C ARG A 77 -15.43 32.09 19.32
N HIS A 78 -14.66 31.14 18.80
CA HIS A 78 -13.52 31.46 17.92
C HIS A 78 -13.98 32.16 16.63
N TRP A 79 -15.10 31.72 16.04
CA TRP A 79 -15.65 32.31 14.82
C TRP A 79 -16.09 33.76 14.99
N GLN A 80 -16.63 34.08 16.17
CA GLN A 80 -16.97 35.46 16.55
C GLN A 80 -15.72 36.34 16.65
N LEU A 81 -14.62 35.83 17.23
CA LEU A 81 -13.34 36.56 17.32
C LEU A 81 -12.68 36.81 15.95
N LEU A 82 -13.03 36.00 14.95
CA LEU A 82 -12.54 36.11 13.58
C LEU A 82 -13.43 36.96 12.67
N LYS A 83 -14.43 37.65 13.23
CA LYS A 83 -15.28 38.58 12.46
C LYS A 83 -14.39 39.68 11.85
N GLY A 84 -14.50 39.86 10.53
CA GLY A 84 -13.66 40.81 9.77
C GLY A 84 -12.30 40.26 9.32
N LYS A 85 -11.97 38.98 9.58
CA LYS A 85 -10.71 38.34 9.16
C LYS A 85 -10.97 37.16 8.21
N PRO A 86 -11.36 37.40 6.94
CA PRO A 86 -11.81 36.34 6.02
C PRO A 86 -10.74 35.29 5.76
N TRP A 87 -9.47 35.69 5.59
CA TRP A 87 -8.35 34.76 5.38
C TRP A 87 -8.12 33.80 6.56
N GLN A 88 -8.34 34.26 7.79
CA GLN A 88 -8.19 33.40 8.98
C GLN A 88 -9.31 32.38 9.08
N ARG A 89 -10.53 32.76 8.68
CA ARG A 89 -11.68 31.84 8.60
C ARG A 89 -11.47 30.78 7.51
N LEU A 90 -11.06 31.20 6.32
CA LEU A 90 -10.76 30.30 5.21
C LEU A 90 -9.69 29.29 5.61
N HIS A 91 -8.62 29.74 6.25
CA HIS A 91 -7.55 28.87 6.72
C HIS A 91 -8.05 27.81 7.72
N ILE A 92 -8.90 28.18 8.68
CA ILE A 92 -9.49 27.20 9.61
C ILE A 92 -10.34 26.18 8.87
N ILE A 93 -11.15 26.61 7.89
CA ILE A 93 -11.96 25.69 7.06
C ILE A 93 -11.04 24.71 6.33
N VAL A 94 -10.00 25.20 5.66
CA VAL A 94 -9.03 24.36 4.93
C VAL A 94 -8.37 23.36 5.88
N VAL A 95 -7.91 23.79 7.06
CA VAL A 95 -7.27 22.89 8.03
C VAL A 95 -8.24 21.83 8.55
N LEU A 96 -9.48 22.22 8.89
CA LEU A 96 -10.50 21.25 9.34
C LEU A 96 -10.85 20.26 8.24
N LEU A 97 -10.98 20.72 6.99
CA LEU A 97 -11.26 19.87 5.84
C LEU A 97 -10.11 18.87 5.61
N LEU A 98 -8.86 19.32 5.67
CA LEU A 98 -7.69 18.45 5.55
C LEU A 98 -7.65 17.40 6.67
N VAL A 99 -7.77 17.80 7.93
CA VAL A 99 -7.69 16.88 9.08
C VAL A 99 -8.86 15.89 9.06
N MET A 100 -10.08 16.35 8.78
CA MET A 100 -11.26 15.49 8.70
C MET A 100 -11.18 14.54 7.51
N GLY A 101 -10.71 15.03 6.35
CA GLY A 101 -10.50 14.24 5.15
C GLY A 101 -9.47 13.13 5.36
N LEU A 102 -8.32 13.45 5.98
CA LEU A 102 -7.30 12.46 6.36
C LEU A 102 -7.84 11.43 7.36
N PHE A 103 -8.61 11.87 8.35
CA PHE A 103 -9.21 10.98 9.34
C PHE A 103 -10.21 10.00 8.71
N ILE A 104 -11.19 10.52 7.96
CA ILE A 104 -12.24 9.68 7.34
C ILE A 104 -11.62 8.69 6.36
N SER A 105 -10.77 9.17 5.45
CA SER A 105 -10.09 8.28 4.49
C SER A 105 -9.20 7.25 5.19
N GLY A 106 -8.49 7.63 6.26
CA GLY A 106 -7.69 6.71 7.07
C GLY A 106 -8.52 5.64 7.78
N VAL A 107 -9.68 6.00 8.33
CA VAL A 107 -10.61 5.03 8.95
C VAL A 107 -11.18 4.07 7.92
N LEU A 108 -11.56 4.55 6.73
CA LEU A 108 -12.04 3.69 5.63
C LEU A 108 -10.96 2.70 5.19
N LEU A 109 -9.70 3.14 5.07
CA LEU A 109 -8.56 2.27 4.77
C LEU A 109 -8.27 1.25 5.87
N TRP A 110 -8.45 1.65 7.14
CA TRP A 110 -8.30 0.73 8.26
C TRP A 110 -9.40 -0.34 8.29
N GLN A 111 -10.64 0.06 7.97
CA GLN A 111 -11.81 -0.82 7.91
C GLN A 111 -12.02 -1.47 6.54
N PHE A 112 -10.93 -1.72 5.81
CA PHE A 112 -10.98 -2.28 4.44
C PHE A 112 -11.90 -3.50 4.32
N GLN A 113 -11.79 -4.44 5.26
CA GLN A 113 -12.57 -5.68 5.23
C GLN A 113 -14.08 -5.40 5.22
N ALA A 114 -14.54 -4.36 5.93
CA ALA A 114 -15.96 -4.00 5.97
C ALA A 114 -16.42 -3.12 4.79
N MET A 115 -15.51 -2.34 4.19
CA MET A 115 -15.85 -1.34 3.17
C MET A 115 -15.71 -1.86 1.73
N GLY A 116 -14.97 -2.95 1.55
CA GLY A 116 -14.69 -3.53 0.26
C GLY A 116 -13.70 -2.73 -0.62
N PRO A 117 -13.33 -3.29 -1.79
CA PRO A 117 -12.25 -2.74 -2.61
C PRO A 117 -12.52 -1.41 -3.30
N GLY A 118 -13.74 -1.20 -3.80
CA GLY A 118 -14.10 0.03 -4.50
C GLY A 118 -13.97 1.27 -3.60
N VAL A 119 -14.57 1.20 -2.41
CA VAL A 119 -14.51 2.28 -1.40
C VAL A 119 -13.07 2.53 -0.95
N SER A 120 -12.28 1.48 -0.79
CA SER A 120 -10.92 1.60 -0.27
C SER A 120 -9.93 2.15 -1.28
N ASN A 121 -10.10 1.85 -2.57
CA ASN A 121 -9.34 2.52 -3.64
C ASN A 121 -9.67 4.02 -3.71
N ALA A 122 -10.97 4.38 -3.61
CA ALA A 122 -11.37 5.78 -3.56
C ALA A 122 -10.84 6.48 -2.30
N ALA A 123 -10.91 5.82 -1.14
CA ALA A 123 -10.38 6.33 0.11
C ALA A 123 -8.86 6.53 0.04
N LEU A 124 -8.13 5.61 -0.59
CA LEU A 124 -6.68 5.74 -0.80
C LEU A 124 -6.35 6.96 -1.66
N LEU A 125 -7.02 7.13 -2.80
CA LEU A 125 -6.83 8.29 -3.66
C LEU A 125 -7.07 9.60 -2.91
N VAL A 126 -8.20 9.66 -2.18
CA VAL A 126 -8.57 10.81 -1.36
C VAL A 126 -7.54 11.06 -0.25
N HIS A 127 -7.06 10.00 0.41
CA HIS A 127 -6.04 10.09 1.45
C HIS A 127 -4.74 10.67 0.89
N ASP A 128 -4.27 10.16 -0.24
CA ASP A 128 -3.06 10.62 -0.91
C ASP A 128 -3.19 12.10 -1.28
N VAL A 129 -4.32 12.51 -1.89
CA VAL A 129 -4.59 13.93 -2.21
C VAL A 129 -4.49 14.80 -0.96
N PHE A 130 -5.10 14.39 0.15
CA PHE A 130 -5.04 15.17 1.38
C PHE A 130 -3.64 15.24 2.00
N VAL A 131 -2.86 14.16 1.92
CA VAL A 131 -1.46 14.16 2.38
C VAL A 131 -0.65 15.14 1.54
N TRP A 132 -0.76 15.06 0.22
CA TRP A 132 0.07 15.87 -0.67
C TRP A 132 -0.32 17.34 -0.75
N ILE A 133 -1.58 17.69 -0.50
CA ILE A 133 -2.00 19.09 -0.30
C ILE A 133 -1.63 19.57 1.11
N GLY A 134 -1.84 18.73 2.12
CA GLY A 134 -1.64 19.09 3.52
C GLY A 134 -0.17 19.27 3.88
N LEU A 135 0.71 18.45 3.34
CA LEU A 135 2.13 18.41 3.70
C LEU A 135 2.89 19.70 3.32
N PRO A 136 2.74 20.29 2.12
CA PRO A 136 3.24 21.62 1.81
C PRO A 136 2.69 22.72 2.73
N LEU A 137 1.40 22.66 3.08
CA LEU A 137 0.76 23.63 3.98
C LEU A 137 1.34 23.54 5.40
N ILE A 138 1.53 22.33 5.93
CA ILE A 138 2.13 22.09 7.25
C ILE A 138 3.60 22.54 7.26
N LEU A 139 4.36 22.23 6.19
CA LEU A 139 5.75 22.66 6.05
C LEU A 139 5.85 24.19 5.98
N TYR A 140 5.06 24.84 5.12
CA TYR A 140 4.97 26.29 5.01
C TYR A 140 4.66 26.94 6.36
N HIS A 141 3.68 26.40 7.08
CA HIS A 141 3.23 26.95 8.34
C HIS A 141 4.24 26.70 9.49
N SER A 142 4.96 25.58 9.48
CA SER A 142 6.05 25.28 10.42
C SER A 142 7.27 26.18 10.21
N LEU A 143 7.60 26.47 8.95
CA LEU A 143 8.70 27.37 8.59
C LEU A 143 8.37 28.85 8.90
N THR A 144 7.13 29.28 8.64
CA THR A 144 6.73 30.69 8.80
C THR A 144 6.41 31.08 10.25
N LYS A 145 5.77 30.22 11.07
CA LYS A 145 5.45 30.58 12.47
C LYS A 145 6.63 30.51 13.43
N LEU A 146 7.69 29.75 13.12
CA LEU A 146 8.92 29.76 13.92
C LEU A 146 9.71 31.07 13.80
N GLY A 147 9.42 31.91 12.80
CA GLY A 147 9.94 33.27 12.66
C GLY A 147 9.20 34.31 13.51
N ARG A 148 7.89 34.12 13.74
CA ARG A 148 7.01 35.08 14.44
C ARG A 148 7.05 35.02 15.97
N LEU A 149 7.48 33.89 16.55
CA LEU A 149 7.70 33.79 18.00
C LEU A 149 8.86 34.68 18.53
N LYS A 150 9.60 35.34 17.62
CA LYS A 150 10.70 36.25 17.97
C LYS A 150 10.28 37.72 18.06
N ASP A 151 9.20 38.14 17.38
CA ASP A 151 8.78 39.56 17.40
C ASP A 151 8.20 39.98 18.75
N LEU A 152 7.63 39.06 19.52
CA LEU A 152 7.16 39.35 20.89
C LEU A 152 8.30 39.53 21.91
N ARG A 153 9.54 39.15 21.57
CA ARG A 153 10.72 39.32 22.44
C ARG A 153 11.74 40.33 21.90
N ARG A 154 11.54 40.86 20.69
CA ARG A 154 12.49 41.76 19.99
C ARG A 154 12.11 43.22 19.98
N HIS A 155 10.99 43.62 20.56
CA HIS A 155 10.67 45.04 20.72
C HIS A 155 11.39 45.75 21.88
N GLN A 156 12.49 45.18 22.40
CA GLN A 156 13.22 45.80 23.53
C GLN A 156 14.75 45.85 23.40
N SER A 157 15.35 45.56 22.25
CA SER A 157 16.79 45.84 22.11
C SER A 157 17.22 46.14 20.68
N GLN A 158 17.90 47.26 20.56
CA GLN A 158 18.40 47.99 19.40
C GLN A 158 19.24 47.17 18.40
N GLY A 159 19.43 47.77 17.23
CA GLY A 159 20.00 47.18 16.03
C GLY A 159 21.40 46.61 16.17
N TYR A 160 21.58 45.43 15.59
CA TYR A 160 22.79 44.91 14.97
C TYR A 160 22.37 43.79 14.00
N GLY A 161 23.14 43.59 12.94
CA GLY A 161 22.84 42.68 11.81
C GLY A 161 22.34 41.29 12.21
N ARG A 162 21.42 40.73 11.41
CA ARG A 162 20.78 39.44 11.65
C ARG A 162 21.79 38.30 11.44
N PHE A 163 22.55 37.94 12.47
CA PHE A 163 23.40 36.74 12.42
C PHE A 163 22.54 35.47 12.28
N TYR A 164 22.95 34.62 11.34
CA TYR A 164 22.31 33.35 11.06
C TYR A 164 22.63 32.36 12.20
N THR A 165 21.63 32.07 13.04
CA THR A 165 21.86 31.32 14.29
C THR A 165 21.97 29.82 14.02
N ARG A 166 22.64 29.04 14.90
CA ARG A 166 22.69 27.55 14.82
C ARG A 166 21.30 26.93 14.68
N LYS A 167 20.28 27.54 15.29
CA LYS A 167 18.88 27.13 15.16
C LYS A 167 18.31 27.42 13.77
N ASP A 168 18.68 28.54 13.15
CA ASP A 168 18.27 28.87 11.78
C ASP A 168 18.99 27.98 10.76
N PHE A 169 20.26 27.64 11.00
CA PHE A 169 20.99 26.63 10.23
C PHE A 169 20.36 25.24 10.31
N LEU A 170 20.05 24.75 11.53
CA LEU A 170 19.34 23.47 11.71
C LEU A 170 17.97 23.48 11.03
N ARG A 171 17.23 24.59 11.06
CA ARG A 171 15.93 24.73 10.37
C ARG A 171 16.08 24.63 8.85
N THR A 172 17.07 25.30 8.28
CA THR A 172 17.30 25.24 6.83
C THR A 172 17.80 23.87 6.40
N ILE A 173 18.64 23.21 7.18
CA ILE A 173 19.06 21.82 6.89
C ILE A 173 17.88 20.86 6.97
N ILE A 174 17.06 20.93 8.03
CA ILE A 174 15.89 20.06 8.19
C ILE A 174 14.88 20.34 7.07
N GLY A 175 14.61 21.60 6.76
CA GLY A 175 13.70 22.01 5.69
C GLY A 175 14.18 21.59 4.30
N ALA A 176 15.47 21.79 3.99
CA ALA A 176 16.07 21.36 2.73
C ALA A 176 16.13 19.83 2.62
N GLY A 177 16.47 19.13 3.71
CA GLY A 177 16.46 17.67 3.76
C GLY A 177 15.07 17.08 3.52
N LEU A 178 14.05 17.62 4.19
CA LEU A 178 12.64 17.25 3.95
C LEU A 178 12.22 17.56 2.51
N ALA A 179 12.56 18.73 1.97
CA ALA A 179 12.23 19.08 0.59
C ALA A 179 12.89 18.12 -0.41
N ILE A 180 14.17 17.78 -0.23
CA ILE A 180 14.90 16.84 -1.11
C ILE A 180 14.34 15.43 -0.99
N SER A 181 13.95 14.98 0.21
CA SER A 181 13.39 13.63 0.41
C SER A 181 11.96 13.49 -0.10
N VAL A 182 11.17 14.57 -0.05
CA VAL A 182 9.74 14.54 -0.38
C VAL A 182 9.47 14.97 -1.82
N ALA A 183 10.24 15.91 -2.38
CA ALA A 183 9.98 16.47 -3.70
C ALA A 183 9.98 15.42 -4.83
N PRO A 184 10.91 14.44 -4.89
CA PRO A 184 10.87 13.41 -5.93
C PRO A 184 9.59 12.56 -5.87
N ALA A 185 9.13 12.22 -4.65
CA ALA A 185 7.92 11.46 -4.44
C ALA A 185 6.66 12.27 -4.78
N LEU A 186 6.64 13.57 -4.47
CA LEU A 186 5.55 14.48 -4.85
C LEU A 186 5.47 14.68 -6.36
N ILE A 187 6.62 14.91 -7.02
CA ILE A 187 6.69 15.08 -8.48
C ILE A 187 6.16 13.83 -9.18
N LYS A 188 6.57 12.64 -8.72
CA LYS A 188 6.07 11.37 -9.22
C LYS A 188 4.55 11.24 -9.01
N TRP A 189 4.05 11.53 -7.80
CA TRP A 189 2.61 11.45 -7.55
C TRP A 189 1.78 12.44 -8.39
N ILE A 190 2.31 13.66 -8.64
CA ILE A 190 1.67 14.64 -9.54
C ILE A 190 1.72 14.18 -10.99
N SER A 191 2.82 13.58 -11.45
CA SER A 191 2.86 13.02 -12.80
C SER A 191 1.79 11.95 -12.96
N ASP A 192 1.65 11.07 -11.97
CA ASP A 192 0.69 9.97 -11.93
C ASP A 192 -0.79 10.45 -11.91
N LEU A 193 -1.06 11.72 -11.57
CA LEU A 193 -2.40 12.34 -11.67
C LEU A 193 -2.72 12.89 -13.06
N GLY A 194 -1.70 13.33 -13.81
CA GLY A 194 -1.82 13.96 -15.12
C GLY A 194 -1.73 12.95 -16.27
N SER A 195 -0.97 11.88 -16.09
CA SER A 195 -1.07 10.67 -16.90
C SER A 195 -2.21 9.83 -16.35
N GLY A 196 -3.34 9.73 -17.08
CA GLY A 196 -4.34 8.67 -16.80
C GLY A 196 -3.64 7.32 -16.63
N PRO A 197 -4.21 6.36 -15.88
CA PRO A 197 -3.50 5.29 -15.15
C PRO A 197 -2.32 4.70 -15.94
N GLU A 198 -1.17 5.35 -15.85
CA GLU A 198 0.03 4.99 -16.60
C GLU A 198 1.10 4.64 -15.57
N PHE A 199 1.19 3.33 -15.34
CA PHE A 199 2.39 2.64 -14.94
C PHE A 199 3.17 3.25 -13.74
N GLN A 200 3.00 2.64 -12.56
CA GLN A 200 4.24 2.06 -12.00
C GLN A 200 4.74 1.14 -13.10
N ALA A 201 5.76 1.57 -13.84
CA ALA A 201 6.45 0.75 -14.79
C ALA A 201 6.69 -0.60 -14.10
N VAL A 202 5.85 -1.59 -14.44
CA VAL A 202 6.26 -2.98 -14.51
C VAL A 202 7.60 -2.87 -15.20
N ASN A 203 8.68 -2.95 -14.43
CA ASN A 203 10.01 -2.84 -14.99
C ASN A 203 10.10 -4.07 -15.90
N LYS A 204 9.87 -3.87 -17.20
CA LYS A 204 9.98 -4.93 -18.20
C LYS A 204 11.38 -5.54 -18.17
N GLU A 205 12.38 -4.74 -17.76
CA GLU A 205 13.76 -5.15 -17.49
C GLU A 205 13.94 -6.04 -16.24
N ALA A 206 12.95 -6.13 -15.36
CA ALA A 206 13.02 -6.94 -14.13
C ALA A 206 12.42 -8.35 -14.28
N ALA A 207 11.93 -8.75 -15.46
CA ALA A 207 11.50 -10.13 -15.69
C ALA A 207 12.71 -11.08 -15.69
N ASN A 208 12.51 -12.34 -15.26
CA ASN A 208 13.55 -13.35 -15.38
C ASN A 208 13.78 -13.65 -16.88
N GLN A 209 15.04 -13.76 -17.30
CA GLN A 209 15.43 -13.96 -18.70
C GLN A 209 15.58 -15.45 -19.03
N LEU A 210 14.53 -16.25 -18.81
CA LEU A 210 14.55 -17.67 -19.19
C LEU A 210 14.23 -17.83 -20.68
N LEU A 211 14.82 -18.86 -21.30
CA LEU A 211 14.70 -19.15 -22.73
C LEU A 211 14.01 -20.50 -22.99
N PRO A 212 13.03 -20.62 -23.89
CA PRO A 212 12.46 -19.55 -24.69
C PRO A 212 11.61 -18.60 -23.84
N ALA A 213 11.55 -17.34 -24.25
CA ALA A 213 10.61 -16.39 -23.65
C ALA A 213 9.17 -16.78 -24.05
N PRO A 214 8.21 -16.80 -23.11
CA PRO A 214 6.84 -17.20 -23.39
C PRO A 214 6.21 -16.16 -24.32
N GLN A 215 5.72 -16.61 -25.46
CA GLN A 215 5.03 -15.74 -26.42
C GLN A 215 3.54 -15.69 -26.08
N PRO A 216 2.90 -14.51 -26.11
CA PRO A 216 1.47 -14.41 -25.88
C PRO A 216 0.67 -15.05 -27.01
N SER A 217 -0.43 -15.70 -26.66
CA SER A 217 -1.42 -16.14 -27.64
C SER A 217 -2.16 -14.94 -28.24
N ALA A 218 -2.79 -15.14 -29.40
CA ALA A 218 -3.65 -14.11 -30.03
C ALA A 218 -4.84 -13.71 -29.13
N ASN A 219 -5.22 -14.57 -28.18
CA ASN A 219 -6.26 -14.30 -27.21
C ASN A 219 -5.76 -13.57 -25.95
N SER A 220 -4.48 -13.20 -25.88
CA SER A 220 -3.86 -12.50 -24.74
C SER A 220 -3.26 -11.16 -25.14
N ALA A 221 -2.94 -10.99 -26.42
CA ALA A 221 -2.40 -9.76 -27.00
C ALA A 221 -3.21 -9.36 -28.26
N PRO A 222 -3.89 -8.20 -28.26
CA PRO A 222 -3.98 -7.21 -27.17
C PRO A 222 -4.71 -7.76 -25.92
N PRO A 223 -4.51 -7.17 -24.73
CA PRO A 223 -5.13 -7.66 -23.50
C PRO A 223 -6.65 -7.70 -23.60
N VAL A 224 -7.25 -8.89 -23.45
CA VAL A 224 -8.70 -9.09 -23.59
C VAL A 224 -9.49 -8.31 -22.53
N GLY A 225 -8.92 -8.12 -21.35
CA GLY A 225 -9.52 -7.28 -20.31
C GLY A 225 -9.51 -5.77 -20.62
N GLY A 226 -8.90 -5.33 -21.73
CA GLY A 226 -8.64 -3.91 -22.00
C GLY A 226 -7.42 -3.35 -21.26
N GLY A 227 -6.64 -4.23 -20.63
CA GLY A 227 -5.47 -3.90 -19.82
C GLY A 227 -5.80 -3.72 -18.33
N ALA A 228 -4.85 -4.10 -17.48
CA ALA A 228 -5.00 -3.97 -16.04
C ALA A 228 -5.23 -2.51 -15.61
N SER A 229 -6.24 -2.30 -14.77
CA SER A 229 -6.60 -0.99 -14.22
C SER A 229 -6.40 -0.98 -12.70
N GLY A 230 -5.59 -0.05 -12.21
CA GLY A 230 -5.10 -0.02 -10.84
C GLY A 230 -3.59 -0.25 -10.78
N SER A 231 -3.03 -0.40 -9.57
CA SER A 231 -1.59 -0.57 -9.41
C SER A 231 -1.26 -1.71 -8.48
N PHE A 232 -0.44 -2.64 -8.96
CA PHE A 232 0.11 -3.68 -8.11
C PHE A 232 0.99 -3.07 -7.02
N ARG A 233 0.89 -3.65 -5.82
CA ARG A 233 1.87 -3.42 -4.76
C ARG A 233 2.63 -4.71 -4.51
N SER A 234 3.95 -4.67 -4.71
CA SER A 234 4.79 -5.82 -4.42
C SER A 234 5.01 -5.98 -2.92
N TYR A 235 4.64 -7.15 -2.40
CA TYR A 235 5.05 -7.67 -1.10
C TYR A 235 5.90 -8.91 -1.31
N SER A 236 6.97 -9.05 -0.52
CA SER A 236 7.83 -10.23 -0.49
C SER A 236 8.15 -10.56 0.97
N VAL A 237 8.19 -11.84 1.31
CA VAL A 237 8.56 -12.31 2.65
C VAL A 237 10.07 -12.48 2.79
N THR A 238 10.77 -12.62 1.67
CA THR A 238 12.22 -12.78 1.55
C THR A 238 12.79 -11.82 0.50
N ARG A 239 14.10 -11.90 0.23
CA ARG A 239 14.69 -11.27 -0.96
C ARG A 239 14.11 -11.88 -2.22
N LEU A 240 13.93 -11.06 -3.25
CA LEU A 240 13.35 -11.52 -4.51
C LEU A 240 14.25 -12.58 -5.17
N PRO A 241 13.76 -13.82 -5.38
CA PRO A 241 14.54 -14.89 -6.00
C PRO A 241 14.87 -14.55 -7.46
N TYR A 242 15.88 -15.22 -8.02
CA TYR A 242 16.29 -15.05 -9.41
C TYR A 242 16.36 -16.41 -10.10
N PHE A 243 15.76 -16.50 -11.28
CA PHE A 243 15.61 -17.74 -12.01
C PHE A 243 16.26 -17.68 -13.39
N THR A 244 16.84 -18.81 -13.76
CA THR A 244 17.51 -19.13 -15.03
C THR A 244 17.05 -20.53 -15.46
N ASN A 245 17.30 -20.91 -16.71
CA ASN A 245 17.02 -22.26 -17.17
C ASN A 245 17.63 -23.36 -16.29
N ASP A 246 18.83 -23.13 -15.76
CA ASP A 246 19.59 -24.14 -15.01
C ASP A 246 19.09 -24.35 -13.57
N ASN A 247 18.38 -23.37 -12.99
CA ASN A 247 17.97 -23.41 -11.59
C ASN A 247 16.44 -23.40 -11.38
N TRP A 248 15.69 -23.37 -12.48
CA TRP A 248 14.23 -23.35 -12.43
C TRP A 248 13.64 -24.69 -12.87
N SER A 249 12.68 -25.17 -12.09
CA SER A 249 11.83 -26.30 -12.45
C SER A 249 10.46 -26.14 -11.81
N PHE A 250 9.47 -26.83 -12.37
CA PHE A 250 8.12 -26.91 -11.80
C PHE A 250 7.76 -28.36 -11.49
N THR A 251 7.41 -28.66 -10.24
CA THR A 251 7.13 -30.03 -9.78
C THR A 251 5.69 -30.19 -9.30
N ILE A 252 5.04 -31.30 -9.67
CA ILE A 252 3.81 -31.77 -9.04
C ILE A 252 4.10 -33.15 -8.43
N ASN A 253 3.93 -33.30 -7.12
CA ASN A 253 4.23 -34.55 -6.41
C ASN A 253 3.28 -34.81 -5.22
N GLY A 254 3.62 -35.80 -4.38
CA GLY A 254 2.79 -36.21 -3.24
C GLY A 254 1.81 -37.32 -3.62
N LEU A 255 0.55 -37.17 -3.23
CA LEU A 255 -0.56 -38.09 -3.49
C LEU A 255 -1.08 -37.97 -4.93
N VAL A 256 -0.23 -38.37 -5.88
CA VAL A 256 -0.49 -38.41 -7.32
C VAL A 256 -0.02 -39.74 -7.89
N GLU A 257 -0.67 -40.26 -8.92
CA GLU A 257 -0.21 -41.47 -9.62
C GLU A 257 0.98 -41.18 -10.53
N LYS A 258 1.05 -39.96 -11.08
CA LYS A 258 2.11 -39.52 -11.99
C LYS A 258 2.76 -38.26 -11.44
N PRO A 259 3.81 -38.38 -10.61
CA PRO A 259 4.65 -37.23 -10.26
C PRO A 259 5.31 -36.67 -11.53
N ILE A 260 5.27 -35.36 -11.71
CA ILE A 260 5.82 -34.70 -12.90
C ILE A 260 6.76 -33.58 -12.48
N THR A 261 7.85 -33.42 -13.21
CA THR A 261 8.75 -32.27 -13.11
C THR A 261 9.07 -31.78 -14.50
N TRP A 262 8.90 -30.48 -14.72
CA TRP A 262 9.26 -29.81 -15.97
C TRP A 262 10.44 -28.88 -15.74
N ASN A 263 11.38 -28.86 -16.70
CA ASN A 263 12.27 -27.72 -16.86
C ASN A 263 11.51 -26.54 -17.50
N TRP A 264 12.20 -25.42 -17.71
CA TRP A 264 11.56 -24.22 -18.26
C TRP A 264 11.04 -24.44 -19.69
N GLU A 265 11.85 -25.03 -20.58
CA GLU A 265 11.46 -25.24 -21.98
C GLU A 265 10.20 -26.09 -22.11
N GLU A 266 10.11 -27.16 -21.31
CA GLU A 266 8.96 -28.07 -21.28
C GLU A 266 7.71 -27.39 -20.70
N PHE A 267 7.88 -26.60 -19.63
CA PHE A 267 6.75 -25.97 -18.94
C PHE A 267 6.07 -24.91 -19.82
N VAL A 268 6.84 -24.07 -20.50
CA VAL A 268 6.26 -23.02 -21.38
C VAL A 268 5.69 -23.56 -22.68
N ALA A 269 6.03 -24.81 -23.05
CA ALA A 269 5.44 -25.52 -24.18
C ALA A 269 4.05 -26.12 -23.86
N LEU A 270 3.64 -26.15 -22.59
CA LEU A 270 2.31 -26.61 -22.20
C LEU A 270 1.22 -25.72 -22.83
N LYS A 271 0.06 -26.33 -23.13
CA LYS A 271 -1.10 -25.59 -23.61
C LYS A 271 -1.53 -24.58 -22.55
N ARG A 272 -1.67 -23.31 -22.95
CA ARG A 272 -2.08 -22.20 -22.10
C ARG A 272 -3.49 -21.74 -22.45
N SER A 273 -4.20 -21.26 -21.44
CA SER A 273 -5.51 -20.63 -21.50
C SER A 273 -5.38 -19.17 -21.08
N VAL A 274 -6.31 -18.33 -21.54
CA VAL A 274 -6.38 -16.92 -21.17
C VAL A 274 -7.59 -16.69 -20.29
N GLN A 275 -7.42 -15.95 -19.20
CA GLN A 275 -8.52 -15.52 -18.35
C GLN A 275 -8.41 -14.03 -18.02
N VAL A 276 -9.55 -13.39 -17.81
CA VAL A 276 -9.63 -12.04 -17.28
C VAL A 276 -10.15 -12.11 -15.85
N SER A 277 -9.43 -11.53 -14.90
CA SER A 277 -9.85 -11.53 -13.50
C SER A 277 -9.38 -10.30 -12.73
N ASN A 278 -10.12 -9.98 -11.67
CA ASN A 278 -9.72 -8.96 -10.71
C ASN A 278 -8.78 -9.57 -9.67
N PHE A 279 -7.92 -8.73 -9.11
CA PHE A 279 -6.91 -9.11 -8.14
C PHE A 279 -7.05 -8.26 -6.90
N HIS A 280 -7.43 -8.87 -5.77
CA HIS A 280 -7.79 -8.16 -4.54
C HIS A 280 -6.79 -8.44 -3.42
N CYS A 281 -6.18 -7.39 -2.87
CA CYS A 281 -5.30 -7.55 -1.72
C CYS A 281 -6.05 -7.31 -0.41
N VAL A 282 -5.79 -8.17 0.59
CA VAL A 282 -6.28 -8.01 1.97
C VAL A 282 -5.86 -6.68 2.62
N THR A 283 -4.87 -5.99 2.06
CA THR A 283 -4.37 -4.69 2.56
C THR A 283 -5.03 -3.47 1.93
N GLY A 284 -6.03 -3.65 1.08
CA GLY A 284 -6.93 -2.55 0.70
C GLY A 284 -6.92 -2.10 -0.74
N TRP A 285 -6.00 -2.60 -1.55
CA TRP A 285 -5.87 -2.23 -2.96
C TRP A 285 -6.32 -3.36 -3.87
N SER A 286 -6.67 -3.02 -5.11
CA SER A 286 -7.03 -3.99 -6.14
C SER A 286 -6.54 -3.57 -7.51
N VAL A 287 -6.39 -4.55 -8.39
CA VAL A 287 -6.12 -4.34 -9.81
C VAL A 287 -7.21 -5.08 -10.58
N TYR A 288 -7.88 -4.37 -11.48
CA TYR A 288 -9.04 -4.85 -12.22
C TYR A 288 -8.66 -5.23 -13.64
N ASN A 289 -9.47 -6.08 -14.27
CA ASN A 289 -9.36 -6.42 -15.70
C ASN A 289 -8.01 -7.00 -16.14
N ASN A 290 -7.31 -7.70 -15.24
CA ASN A 290 -6.02 -8.31 -15.56
C ASN A 290 -6.23 -9.46 -16.54
N THR A 291 -5.52 -9.45 -17.66
CA THR A 291 -5.45 -10.58 -18.59
C THR A 291 -4.30 -11.48 -18.16
N TRP A 292 -4.60 -12.70 -17.71
CA TRP A 292 -3.59 -13.70 -17.36
C TRP A 292 -3.56 -14.78 -18.42
N GLU A 293 -2.38 -15.22 -18.81
CA GLU A 293 -2.19 -16.41 -19.64
C GLU A 293 -1.26 -17.41 -18.95
N GLY A 294 -1.71 -18.66 -18.90
CA GLY A 294 -1.09 -19.72 -18.12
C GLY A 294 -1.81 -21.05 -18.26
N ILE A 295 -1.49 -22.01 -17.39
CA ILE A 295 -2.12 -23.33 -17.40
C ILE A 295 -3.19 -23.37 -16.30
N PRO A 296 -4.45 -23.74 -16.59
CA PRO A 296 -5.46 -23.93 -15.54
C PRO A 296 -4.98 -24.95 -14.50
N LEU A 297 -5.16 -24.64 -13.21
CA LEU A 297 -4.67 -25.52 -12.14
C LEU A 297 -5.30 -26.92 -12.26
N LYS A 298 -6.59 -26.97 -12.59
CA LYS A 298 -7.33 -28.21 -12.82
C LYS A 298 -6.68 -29.10 -13.88
N GLU A 299 -6.28 -28.54 -15.02
CA GLU A 299 -5.59 -29.30 -16.08
C GLU A 299 -4.22 -29.84 -15.64
N LEU A 300 -3.49 -29.11 -14.79
CA LEU A 300 -2.23 -29.60 -14.22
C LEU A 300 -2.45 -30.78 -13.26
N LEU A 301 -3.48 -30.69 -12.42
CA LEU A 301 -3.83 -31.76 -11.48
C LEU A 301 -4.35 -33.01 -12.21
N GLU A 302 -5.15 -32.83 -13.26
CA GLU A 302 -5.60 -33.93 -14.12
C GLU A 302 -4.42 -34.69 -14.75
N LYS A 303 -3.39 -33.98 -15.24
CA LYS A 303 -2.17 -34.61 -15.80
C LYS A 303 -1.41 -35.46 -14.77
N ALA A 304 -1.43 -35.06 -13.51
CA ALA A 304 -0.73 -35.76 -12.43
C ALA A 304 -1.52 -36.97 -11.91
N GLU A 305 -2.81 -37.10 -12.25
CA GLU A 305 -3.71 -38.16 -11.77
C GLU A 305 -3.74 -38.21 -10.23
N VAL A 306 -4.40 -37.20 -9.62
CA VAL A 306 -4.52 -37.05 -8.17
C VAL A 306 -5.17 -38.29 -7.53
N LYS A 307 -4.54 -38.82 -6.48
CA LYS A 307 -5.05 -39.99 -5.74
C LYS A 307 -6.25 -39.65 -4.87
N ALA A 308 -7.11 -40.64 -4.62
CA ALA A 308 -8.35 -40.46 -3.86
C ALA A 308 -8.12 -40.02 -2.39
N GLU A 309 -6.96 -40.30 -1.82
CA GLU A 309 -6.60 -39.92 -0.45
C GLU A 309 -6.17 -38.44 -0.33
N ALA A 310 -5.87 -37.77 -1.45
CA ALA A 310 -5.52 -36.37 -1.43
C ALA A 310 -6.70 -35.52 -0.97
N ARG A 311 -6.41 -34.47 -0.18
CA ARG A 311 -7.42 -33.51 0.30
C ARG A 311 -6.99 -32.07 0.09
N VAL A 312 -5.69 -31.82 0.07
CA VAL A 312 -5.11 -30.48 0.03
C VAL A 312 -4.07 -30.39 -1.07
N VAL A 313 -4.12 -29.28 -1.81
CA VAL A 313 -3.12 -28.83 -2.77
C VAL A 313 -2.18 -27.87 -2.05
N LYS A 314 -1.03 -28.35 -1.62
CA LYS A 314 -0.01 -27.53 -0.99
C LYS A 314 0.85 -26.85 -2.04
N LEU A 315 1.08 -25.57 -1.88
CA LEU A 315 1.70 -24.68 -2.86
C LEU A 315 3.00 -24.13 -2.29
N TYR A 316 4.09 -24.26 -3.05
CA TYR A 316 5.42 -23.81 -2.66
C TYR A 316 5.91 -22.68 -3.54
N SER A 317 6.41 -21.62 -2.91
CA SER A 317 7.13 -20.55 -3.57
C SER A 317 8.59 -20.93 -3.78
N GLY A 318 9.13 -20.55 -4.93
CA GLY A 318 10.55 -20.66 -5.26
C GLY A 318 11.45 -19.72 -4.46
N ASP A 319 10.90 -18.91 -3.55
CA ASP A 319 11.69 -18.21 -2.52
C ASP A 319 12.17 -19.12 -1.37
N GLY A 320 11.68 -20.36 -1.31
CA GLY A 320 12.08 -21.37 -0.31
C GLY A 320 11.45 -21.20 1.08
N VAL A 321 10.58 -20.21 1.29
CA VAL A 321 9.98 -19.90 2.59
C VAL A 321 8.46 -19.88 2.52
N TYR A 322 7.90 -19.22 1.51
CA TYR A 322 6.46 -19.02 1.41
C TYR A 322 5.77 -20.30 0.98
N THR A 323 4.76 -20.71 1.75
CA THR A 323 3.83 -21.77 1.37
C THR A 323 2.41 -21.33 1.63
N ASP A 324 1.49 -21.86 0.86
CA ASP A 324 0.05 -21.75 1.07
C ASP A 324 -0.62 -23.06 0.63
N SER A 325 -1.93 -23.15 0.73
CA SER A 325 -2.67 -24.35 0.33
C SER A 325 -4.11 -24.04 -0.07
N LEU A 326 -4.65 -24.87 -0.94
CA LEU A 326 -6.08 -24.91 -1.27
C LEU A 326 -6.63 -26.29 -0.90
N THR A 327 -7.89 -26.38 -0.48
CA THR A 327 -8.57 -27.69 -0.48
C THR A 327 -8.72 -28.18 -1.93
N LEU A 328 -8.87 -29.48 -2.15
CA LEU A 328 -9.14 -29.99 -3.50
C LEU A 328 -10.39 -29.36 -4.12
N GLN A 329 -11.43 -29.11 -3.31
CA GLN A 329 -12.64 -28.43 -3.76
C GLN A 329 -12.35 -27.00 -4.24
N GLN A 330 -11.50 -26.25 -3.52
CA GLN A 330 -11.08 -24.92 -3.95
C GLN A 330 -10.21 -24.99 -5.22
N ALA A 331 -9.30 -25.97 -5.29
CA ALA A 331 -8.42 -26.14 -6.44
C ALA A 331 -9.15 -26.55 -7.74
N ASP A 332 -10.37 -27.11 -7.62
CA ASP A 332 -11.24 -27.48 -8.74
C ASP A 332 -12.01 -26.29 -9.35
N MET A 333 -11.86 -25.08 -8.80
CA MET A 333 -12.45 -23.87 -9.38
C MET A 333 -11.87 -23.57 -10.77
N ASP A 334 -12.76 -23.27 -11.72
CA ASP A 334 -12.41 -23.07 -13.14
C ASP A 334 -11.56 -21.81 -13.41
N ASP A 335 -11.50 -20.86 -12.46
CA ASP A 335 -10.82 -19.57 -12.60
C ASP A 335 -9.43 -19.51 -11.94
N ILE A 336 -8.89 -20.66 -11.48
CA ILE A 336 -7.53 -20.75 -10.96
C ILE A 336 -6.54 -21.07 -12.08
N ILE A 337 -5.53 -20.21 -12.23
CA ILE A 337 -4.52 -20.35 -13.28
C ILE A 337 -3.10 -20.24 -12.71
N VAL A 338 -2.21 -21.08 -13.23
CA VAL A 338 -0.75 -20.99 -13.04
C VAL A 338 -0.20 -20.16 -14.20
N ALA A 339 -0.11 -18.84 -13.97
CA ALA A 339 0.17 -17.83 -14.97
C ALA A 339 1.67 -17.66 -15.26
N VAL A 340 1.99 -17.43 -16.53
CA VAL A 340 3.33 -17.08 -17.03
C VAL A 340 3.36 -15.70 -17.70
N LEU A 341 2.21 -15.22 -18.15
CA LEU A 341 2.03 -13.91 -18.76
C LEU A 341 0.95 -13.10 -18.05
N HIS A 342 1.13 -11.79 -18.05
CA HIS A 342 0.18 -10.78 -17.61
C HIS A 342 0.09 -9.67 -18.66
N ASP A 343 -1.12 -9.39 -19.15
CA ASP A 343 -1.40 -8.43 -20.22
C ASP A 343 -0.47 -8.59 -21.45
N GLY A 344 -0.31 -9.83 -21.89
CA GLY A 344 0.49 -10.19 -23.06
C GLY A 344 2.00 -10.07 -22.87
N GLN A 345 2.50 -9.89 -21.64
CA GLN A 345 3.92 -9.76 -21.31
C GLN A 345 4.36 -10.76 -20.23
N PRO A 346 5.64 -11.21 -20.22
CA PRO A 346 6.17 -12.03 -19.13
C PRO A 346 5.95 -11.38 -17.76
N ILE A 347 5.52 -12.16 -16.78
CA ILE A 347 5.28 -11.65 -15.43
C ILE A 347 6.62 -11.15 -14.84
N PRO A 348 6.70 -9.90 -14.36
CA PRO A 348 7.89 -9.38 -13.72
C PRO A 348 8.27 -10.15 -12.46
N LYS A 349 9.57 -10.18 -12.14
CA LYS A 349 10.08 -10.86 -10.95
C LYS A 349 9.41 -10.38 -9.67
N ASP A 350 9.23 -9.07 -9.49
CA ASP A 350 8.61 -8.50 -8.29
C ASP A 350 7.11 -8.81 -8.17
N LEU A 351 6.43 -9.05 -9.29
CA LEU A 351 5.03 -9.50 -9.31
C LEU A 351 4.89 -11.02 -9.10
N GLY A 352 5.99 -11.77 -9.13
CA GLY A 352 6.02 -13.21 -8.85
C GLY A 352 6.41 -14.07 -10.04
N GLY A 353 6.88 -13.49 -11.14
CA GLY A 353 7.37 -14.26 -12.28
C GLY A 353 8.65 -15.04 -11.96
N PRO A 354 8.94 -16.14 -12.66
CA PRO A 354 8.41 -16.45 -13.98
C PRO A 354 7.04 -17.15 -13.98
N VAL A 355 6.63 -17.72 -12.84
CA VAL A 355 5.36 -18.44 -12.71
C VAL A 355 4.66 -18.01 -11.42
N ARG A 356 3.38 -17.66 -11.51
CA ARG A 356 2.56 -17.21 -10.39
C ARG A 356 1.20 -17.89 -10.39
N LEU A 357 0.74 -18.31 -9.22
CA LEU A 357 -0.65 -18.73 -9.04
C LEU A 357 -1.57 -17.50 -8.98
N ILE A 358 -2.72 -17.58 -9.64
CA ILE A 358 -3.80 -16.60 -9.55
C ILE A 358 -5.07 -17.32 -9.07
N VAL A 359 -5.62 -16.85 -7.95
CA VAL A 359 -6.85 -17.37 -7.33
C VAL A 359 -7.84 -16.21 -7.17
N PRO A 360 -8.66 -15.89 -8.19
CA PRO A 360 -9.40 -14.63 -8.25
C PRO A 360 -10.42 -14.42 -7.12
N GLN A 361 -11.05 -15.50 -6.66
CA GLN A 361 -12.11 -15.45 -5.65
C GLN A 361 -11.57 -15.29 -4.22
N MET A 362 -10.24 -15.32 -4.04
CA MET A 362 -9.57 -15.22 -2.75
C MET A 362 -8.61 -14.03 -2.71
N TYR A 363 -8.29 -13.56 -1.51
CA TYR A 363 -7.31 -12.50 -1.34
C TYR A 363 -5.92 -12.93 -1.84
N ALA A 364 -5.20 -11.94 -2.37
CA ALA A 364 -3.91 -12.04 -3.05
C ALA A 364 -2.82 -12.88 -2.37
N TYR A 365 -2.90 -13.10 -1.05
CA TYR A 365 -1.94 -13.95 -0.36
C TYR A 365 -2.09 -15.44 -0.73
N LYS A 366 -3.28 -15.90 -1.13
CA LYS A 366 -3.48 -17.25 -1.67
C LYS A 366 -2.86 -17.43 -3.06
N SER A 367 -2.66 -16.32 -3.78
CA SER A 367 -2.03 -16.29 -5.11
C SER A 367 -0.50 -16.31 -4.98
N VAL A 368 0.07 -17.51 -4.80
CA VAL A 368 1.50 -17.75 -4.55
C VAL A 368 2.39 -17.20 -5.68
N LYS A 369 3.40 -16.40 -5.28
CA LYS A 369 4.46 -15.91 -6.16
C LYS A 369 5.51 -16.99 -6.40
N TRP A 370 6.18 -16.94 -7.56
CA TRP A 370 7.28 -17.84 -7.89
C TRP A 370 6.90 -19.31 -7.72
N LEU A 371 5.65 -19.66 -8.00
CA LEU A 371 5.14 -21.00 -7.78
C LEU A 371 5.99 -21.99 -8.58
N ASN A 372 6.64 -22.92 -7.88
CA ASN A 372 7.53 -23.90 -8.50
C ASN A 372 7.24 -25.33 -8.04
N ARG A 373 6.41 -25.53 -7.02
CA ARG A 373 5.99 -26.87 -6.63
C ARG A 373 4.57 -26.91 -6.08
N ILE A 374 3.86 -27.95 -6.49
CA ILE A 374 2.56 -28.37 -5.98
C ILE A 374 2.72 -29.76 -5.36
N GLU A 375 2.21 -29.94 -4.15
CA GLU A 375 2.24 -31.23 -3.46
C GLU A 375 0.83 -31.58 -2.99
N LEU A 376 0.35 -32.77 -3.38
CA LEU A 376 -0.94 -33.29 -2.94
C LEU A 376 -0.74 -34.04 -1.63
N ILE A 377 -1.49 -33.65 -0.60
CA ILE A 377 -1.38 -34.22 0.76
C ILE A 377 -2.76 -34.56 1.32
N ALA A 378 -2.80 -35.49 2.27
CA ALA A 378 -4.04 -35.92 2.96
C ALA A 378 -4.38 -35.02 4.15
N ASP A 379 -3.36 -34.47 4.81
CA ASP A 379 -3.51 -33.64 6.00
C ASP A 379 -3.66 -32.15 5.66
N ASP A 380 -4.22 -31.39 6.60
CA ASP A 380 -4.31 -29.93 6.49
C ASP A 380 -2.92 -29.28 6.48
N HIS A 381 -2.81 -28.15 5.76
CA HIS A 381 -1.61 -27.31 5.78
C HIS A 381 -1.96 -25.87 6.12
N ILE A 382 -1.25 -25.28 7.08
CA ILE A 382 -1.38 -23.86 7.41
C ILE A 382 -0.23 -23.09 6.76
N GLY A 383 -0.57 -22.26 5.77
CA GLY A 383 0.36 -21.44 5.03
C GLY A 383 1.01 -20.32 5.86
N TYR A 384 1.94 -19.61 5.23
CA TYR A 384 2.77 -18.58 5.88
C TYR A 384 1.95 -17.50 6.62
N TRP A 385 0.89 -16.99 5.97
CA TRP A 385 0.02 -16.00 6.59
C TRP A 385 -1.03 -16.60 7.52
N GLY A 386 -1.47 -17.85 7.26
CA GLY A 386 -2.36 -18.58 8.18
C GLY A 386 -1.72 -18.74 9.56
N GLN A 387 -0.42 -19.06 9.61
CA GLN A 387 0.36 -19.12 10.86
C GLN A 387 0.42 -17.76 11.60
N ARG A 388 0.12 -16.67 10.91
CA ARG A 388 0.10 -15.29 11.44
C ARG A 388 -1.33 -14.77 11.65
N GLY A 389 -2.32 -15.66 11.67
CA GLY A 389 -3.71 -15.34 12.00
C GLY A 389 -4.55 -14.80 10.84
N TYR A 390 -4.07 -14.91 9.60
CA TYR A 390 -4.92 -14.64 8.43
C TYR A 390 -5.88 -15.80 8.18
N GLU A 391 -7.05 -15.50 7.62
CA GLU A 391 -8.05 -16.51 7.30
C GLU A 391 -7.51 -17.54 6.30
N GLN A 392 -7.81 -18.82 6.54
CA GLN A 392 -7.30 -19.90 5.71
C GLN A 392 -7.96 -19.91 4.32
N ASP A 393 -9.28 -19.75 4.26
CA ASP A 393 -10.04 -19.76 3.01
C ASP A 393 -9.95 -18.45 2.23
N ALA A 394 -9.76 -17.33 2.94
CA ALA A 394 -9.41 -16.04 2.36
C ALA A 394 -10.37 -15.51 1.29
N TRP A 395 -11.65 -15.88 1.32
CA TRP A 395 -12.64 -15.43 0.33
C TRP A 395 -12.72 -13.90 0.28
N VAL A 396 -12.74 -13.35 -0.95
CA VAL A 396 -13.00 -11.92 -1.13
C VAL A 396 -14.47 -11.67 -0.81
N GLN A 397 -14.73 -10.84 0.19
CA GLN A 397 -16.08 -10.38 0.51
C GLN A 397 -16.58 -9.53 -0.67
N ARG A 398 -17.67 -9.98 -1.32
CA ARG A 398 -18.29 -9.33 -2.47
C ARG A 398 -19.25 -8.22 -2.06
#